data_AF-A0A961IV86-F1
#
_entry.id   AF-A0A961IV86-F1
#
_cell.length_a   1.000
_cell.length_b   1.000
_cell.length_c   1.000
_cell.angle_alpha   90.00
_cell.angle_beta   90.00
_cell.angle_gamma   90.00
#
_symmetry.space_group_name_H-M   'P 1'
#
loop_
_entity.id
_entity.type
_entity.pdbx_description
1 polymer ?
#
loop_
_entity_poly.entity_id
_entity_poly.type
_entity_poly.pdbx_seq_one_letter_code
_entity_poly.pdbx_strand_id
1 'polypeptide(L)'
;MPKDFEEFGVLDHIGRLSSAEDIFTYLLLPFEEETLRVSRLHIMKRFGTYLRDLETEGRSEDEVFVEARAALKRAYTDFVESTP
;
A
#
# COMPACT_ATOMS: atom_id res chain seq x y z
N MET A 1 -0.96 1.47 17.67
CA MET A 1 -0.41 1.83 16.35
C MET A 1 1.09 1.97 16.51
N PRO A 2 1.92 1.40 15.61
CA PRO A 2 3.34 1.75 15.57
C PRO A 2 3.42 3.28 15.45
N LYS A 3 4.30 3.95 16.19
CA LYS A 3 4.43 5.43 16.15
C LYS A 3 5.36 5.89 15.03
N ASP A 4 5.80 4.96 14.18
CA ASP A 4 6.94 5.16 13.28
C ASP A 4 6.62 6.11 12.12
N PHE A 5 5.35 6.46 11.91
CA PHE A 5 4.92 7.50 10.96
C PHE A 5 4.91 8.92 11.55
N GLU A 6 5.00 9.07 12.87
CA GLU A 6 5.19 10.40 13.48
C GLU A 6 6.60 10.94 13.19
N GLU A 7 7.57 10.07 12.88
CA GLU A 7 8.94 10.45 12.52
C GLU A 7 9.13 10.62 11.00
N PHE A 8 8.43 9.82 10.19
CA PHE A 8 8.47 9.86 8.73
C PHE A 8 7.06 9.80 8.15
N GLY A 9 6.67 10.73 7.27
CA GLY A 9 5.33 10.73 6.65
C GLY A 9 4.99 9.39 5.99
N VAL A 10 3.70 9.09 5.84
CA VAL A 10 3.19 7.76 5.45
C VAL A 10 3.82 7.22 4.18
N LEU A 11 3.91 8.04 3.12
CA LEU A 11 4.50 7.63 1.85
C LEU A 11 6.01 7.35 1.97
N ASP A 12 6.66 8.15 2.80
CA ASP A 12 8.08 8.04 3.11
C ASP A 12 8.37 6.76 3.90
N HIS A 13 7.48 6.38 4.82
CA HIS A 13 7.56 5.11 5.55
C HIS A 13 7.34 3.92 4.60
N ILE A 14 6.30 3.96 3.75
CA ILE A 14 6.04 2.91 2.74
C ILE A 14 7.26 2.68 1.85
N GLY A 15 7.94 3.74 1.41
CA GLY A 15 9.14 3.65 0.56
C GLY A 15 10.37 3.02 1.25
N ARG A 16 10.38 2.94 2.59
CA ARG A 16 11.46 2.31 3.38
C ARG A 16 11.19 0.84 3.70
N LEU A 17 9.95 0.37 3.54
CA LEU A 17 9.58 -1.02 3.82
C LEU A 17 10.22 -1.98 2.81
N SER A 18 10.68 -3.13 3.30
CA SER A 18 11.54 -4.04 2.55
C SER A 18 10.79 -5.09 1.73
N SER A 19 9.50 -5.30 2.03
CA SER A 19 8.68 -6.33 1.42
C SER A 19 7.25 -5.87 1.17
N ALA A 20 6.54 -6.59 0.32
CA ALA A 20 5.12 -6.34 0.10
C ALA A 20 4.34 -6.64 1.38
N GLU A 21 4.65 -7.74 2.06
CA GLU A 21 4.05 -8.14 3.34
C GLU A 21 4.14 -7.05 4.40
N ASP A 22 5.30 -6.39 4.51
CA ASP A 22 5.49 -5.27 5.44
C ASP A 22 4.53 -4.12 5.09
N ILE A 23 4.37 -3.80 3.80
CA ILE A 23 3.46 -2.75 3.32
C ILE A 23 1.99 -3.11 3.62
N PHE A 24 1.58 -4.36 3.40
CA PHE A 24 0.23 -4.83 3.74
C PHE A 24 -0.03 -4.78 5.25
N THR A 25 0.94 -5.22 6.05
CA THR A 25 0.89 -5.18 7.51
C THR A 25 0.79 -3.75 8.01
N TYR A 26 1.64 -2.87 7.48
CA TYR A 26 1.67 -1.44 7.79
C TYR A 26 0.33 -0.76 7.51
N LEU A 27 -0.23 -0.99 6.31
CA LEU A 27 -1.52 -0.41 5.90
C LEU A 27 -2.73 -1.16 6.48
N LEU A 28 -2.53 -2.09 7.42
CA LEU A 28 -3.59 -2.85 8.08
C LEU A 28 -4.57 -3.45 7.05
N LEU A 29 -4.01 -4.06 6.01
CA LEU A 29 -4.74 -4.68 4.93
C LEU A 29 -4.47 -6.18 4.93
N PRO A 30 -5.46 -7.03 5.25
CA PRO A 30 -5.29 -8.48 5.16
C PRO A 30 -5.10 -8.91 3.70
N PHE A 31 -4.34 -9.98 3.50
CA PHE A 31 -4.05 -10.58 2.21
C PHE A 31 -3.90 -12.09 2.34
N GLU A 32 -4.09 -12.80 1.22
CA GLU A 32 -3.78 -14.23 1.14
C GLU A 32 -2.30 -14.40 0.75
N GLU A 33 -1.52 -15.11 1.57
CA GLU A 33 -0.09 -15.28 1.35
C GLU A 33 0.21 -15.92 -0.02
N GLU A 34 -0.58 -16.90 -0.44
CA GLU A 34 -0.39 -17.58 -1.72
C GLU A 34 -0.61 -16.63 -2.90
N THR A 35 -1.68 -15.84 -2.86
CA THR A 35 -1.96 -14.80 -3.86
C THR A 35 -0.85 -13.78 -3.89
N LEU A 36 -0.44 -13.25 -2.72
CA LEU A 36 0.60 -12.24 -2.68
C LEU A 36 1.91 -12.79 -3.23
N ARG A 37 2.33 -14.01 -2.83
CA ARG A 37 3.57 -14.66 -3.28
C ARG A 37 3.70 -14.74 -4.80
N VAL A 38 2.64 -15.04 -5.54
CA VAL A 38 2.68 -15.15 -7.01
C VAL A 38 2.59 -13.81 -7.73
N SER A 39 2.17 -12.75 -7.03
CA SER A 39 1.76 -11.49 -7.65
C SER A 39 2.42 -10.24 -7.09
N ARG A 40 3.34 -10.36 -6.12
CA ARG A 40 4.01 -9.23 -5.43
C ARG A 40 4.43 -8.13 -6.39
N LEU A 41 5.19 -8.45 -7.44
CA LEU A 41 5.70 -7.48 -8.40
C LEU A 41 4.58 -6.74 -9.14
N HIS A 42 3.51 -7.45 -9.55
CA HIS A 42 2.39 -6.85 -10.27
C HIS A 42 1.58 -5.93 -9.37
N ILE A 43 1.26 -6.38 -8.16
CA ILE A 43 0.51 -5.60 -7.17
C ILE A 43 1.32 -4.36 -6.76
N MET A 44 2.62 -4.50 -6.47
CA MET A 44 3.47 -3.36 -6.09
C MET A 44 3.65 -2.35 -7.22
N LYS A 45 3.79 -2.81 -8.48
CA LYS A 45 3.85 -1.90 -9.63
C LYS A 45 2.57 -1.08 -9.78
N ARG A 46 1.41 -1.71 -9.65
CA ARG A 46 0.11 -1.04 -9.74
C ARG A 46 -0.14 -0.12 -8.56
N PHE A 47 0.18 -0.57 -7.35
CA PHE A 47 0.11 0.23 -6.14
C PHE A 47 0.95 1.50 -6.25
N GLY A 48 2.20 1.40 -6.70
CA GLY A 48 3.06 2.55 -6.93
C GLY A 48 2.52 3.53 -7.98
N THR A 49 1.75 3.06 -8.96
CA THR A 49 1.01 3.95 -9.88
C THR A 49 -0.06 4.74 -9.15
N TYR A 50 -0.90 4.08 -8.35
CA TYR A 50 -1.93 4.77 -7.58
C TYR A 50 -1.37 5.75 -6.55
N LEU A 51 -0.24 5.44 -5.93
CA LEU A 51 0.42 6.38 -5.02
C LEU A 51 0.92 7.64 -5.72
N ARG A 52 1.41 7.55 -6.96
CA ARG A 52 1.83 8.74 -7.73
C ARG A 52 0.66 9.63 -8.12
N ASP A 53 -0.51 9.04 -8.31
CA ASP A 53 -1.74 9.77 -8.65
C ASP A 53 -2.44 10.33 -7.39
N LEU A 54 -1.90 10.07 -6.20
CA LEU A 54 -2.48 10.54 -4.94
C LEU A 54 -2.16 12.01 -4.70
N GLU A 55 -3.19 12.85 -4.63
CA GLU A 55 -3.07 14.23 -4.18
C GLU A 55 -2.94 14.28 -2.66
N THR A 56 -1.78 14.70 -2.15
CA THR A 56 -1.47 14.74 -0.71
C THR A 56 -1.38 16.15 -0.14
N GLU A 57 -1.41 17.18 -0.99
CA GLU A 57 -1.30 18.58 -0.56
C GLU A 57 -2.46 18.96 0.37
N GLY A 58 -2.13 19.51 1.54
CA GLY A 58 -3.11 19.92 2.55
C GLY A 58 -3.77 18.78 3.33
N ARG A 59 -3.40 17.52 3.09
CA ARG A 59 -3.91 16.36 3.84
C ARG A 59 -3.05 16.05 5.06
N SER A 60 -3.68 15.56 6.11
CA SER A 60 -3.02 14.97 7.26
C SER A 60 -2.45 13.58 6.94
N GLU A 61 -1.47 13.12 7.72
CA GLU A 61 -0.91 11.78 7.55
C GLU A 61 -1.95 10.66 7.72
N ASP A 62 -2.96 10.87 8.59
CA ASP A 62 -4.07 9.92 8.75
C ASP A 62 -4.90 9.81 7.46
N GLU A 63 -5.16 10.93 6.77
CA GLU A 63 -5.84 10.93 5.48
C GLU A 63 -4.99 10.26 4.41
N VAL A 64 -3.69 10.55 4.37
CA VAL A 64 -2.76 9.89 3.44
C VAL A 64 -2.69 8.38 3.69
N PHE A 65 -2.73 7.94 4.96
CA PHE A 65 -2.77 6.53 5.33
C PHE A 65 -4.02 5.83 4.80
N VAL A 66 -5.19 6.43 5.00
CA VAL A 66 -6.47 5.86 4.52
C VAL A 66 -6.46 5.71 3.00
N GLU A 67 -5.94 6.70 2.30
CA GLU A 67 -5.87 6.69 0.84
C GLU A 67 -4.82 5.70 0.30
N ALA A 68 -3.63 5.64 0.91
CA ALA A 68 -2.62 4.65 0.56
C ALA A 68 -3.14 3.22 0.79
N ARG A 69 -3.89 2.99 1.87
CA ARG A 69 -4.57 1.72 2.14
C ARG A 69 -5.62 1.39 1.07
N ALA A 70 -6.42 2.37 0.64
CA ALA A 70 -7.40 2.19 -0.42
C ALA A 70 -6.73 1.85 -1.77
N ALA A 71 -5.63 2.53 -2.08
CA ALA A 71 -4.81 2.27 -3.26
C ALA A 71 -4.23 0.84 -3.25
N LEU A 72 -3.69 0.38 -2.13
CA LEU A 72 -3.17 -0.99 -2.01
C LEU A 72 -4.28 -2.03 -2.19
N LYS A 73 -5.45 -1.80 -1.57
CA LYS A 73 -6.62 -2.68 -1.71
C LYS A 73 -7.07 -2.78 -3.16
N ARG A 74 -7.11 -1.66 -3.87
CA ARG A 74 -7.43 -1.64 -5.30
C ARG A 74 -6.40 -2.42 -6.11
N ALA A 75 -5.11 -2.21 -5.88
CA ALA A 75 -4.05 -2.91 -6.60
C ALA A 75 -4.13 -4.43 -6.43
N TYR A 76 -4.44 -4.89 -5.22
CA TYR A 76 -4.66 -6.30 -4.89
C TYR A 76 -5.93 -6.85 -5.57
N THR A 77 -7.05 -6.13 -5.46
CA THR A 77 -8.34 -6.55 -6.04
C THR A 77 -8.25 -6.65 -7.55
N ASP A 78 -7.68 -5.64 -8.21
CA ASP A 78 -7.49 -5.65 -9.66
C ASP A 78 -6.59 -6.83 -10.11
N PHE A 79 -5.70 -7.35 -9.26
CA PHE A 79 -4.95 -8.56 -9.60
C PHE A 79 -5.83 -9.80 -9.50
N VAL A 80 -6.55 -9.96 -8.39
CA VAL A 80 -7.47 -11.10 -8.16
C VAL A 80 -8.54 -11.18 -9.26
N GLU A 81 -9.13 -10.04 -9.64
CA GLU A 81 -10.19 -9.99 -10.66
C GLU A 81 -9.67 -10.08 -12.09
N SER A 82 -8.41 -9.72 -12.36
CA SER A 82 -7.79 -9.84 -13.69
C SER A 82 -7.15 -11.22 -13.95
N THR A 83 -7.24 -12.15 -13.00
CA THR A 83 -6.75 -13.52 -13.19
C THR A 83 -7.82 -14.32 -13.95
N PRO A 84 -7.53 -14.92 -15.13
CA PRO A 84 -8.48 -15.70 -15.92
C PRO A 84 -9.02 -16.96 -15.23
#